data_AF-A0A933I115-F1
#
_entry.id   AF-A0A933I115-F1
#
_cell.length_a   1.000
_cell.length_b   1.000
_cell.length_c   1.000
_cell.angle_alpha   90.00
_cell.angle_beta   90.00
_cell.angle_gamma   90.00
#
_symmetry.space_group_name_H-M   'P 1'
#
loop_
_entity.id
_entity.type
_entity.pdbx_description
1 polymer ?
#
loop_
_entity_poly.entity_id
_entity_poly.type
_entity_poly.pdbx_seq_one_letter_code
_entity_poly.pdbx_strand_id
1 'polypeptide(L)'
;MTLAAVLLLGGLSTGAFGQDLRLDFDNPSSSEDLFKRITASAGSFKPSAPPLMSDLAPAEWTVMVYLNAKNDLEENAAPDINEMERVGSTRDVKVVVELATVKGGAKRMLIGKDADPEKITSPVIERSPRVDMGDWRHLRDFGRWAKKRFPARHHLLVVWSHGSGWRFKVDDALAKAVSGDDETKRYVQVPELRRALQELGGVDVYASDACYMQQAEVAYEIKDQAEVVVGSEAMVDPDGFSYDLFLRRLAARPKMSAAEVGRALVHSFRMGADDESRGTLSAVKTSALPRLLSLLSDFGAHLQTCGESRAVRSALEGVAEFDDGDDDDLGWAMDVAHFARLASAKAASPRARELAAAVIAHVRSELVLDNTHGSGFLDTGGIAVYMTQCRYDPDYDRLAWSRDGVWPAFVRWAMTVAPYCKPPAPASKPKTKRLQLR
;
A
#
# COMPACT_ATOMS: atom_id res chain seq x y z
N MET A 1 0.12 -44.83 -31.40
CA MET A 1 0.46 -44.95 -29.96
C MET A 1 1.86 -44.40 -29.79
N THR A 2 1.96 -43.13 -29.42
CA THR A 2 3.23 -42.41 -29.31
C THR A 2 3.35 -41.98 -27.86
N LEU A 3 4.18 -42.68 -27.07
CA LEU A 3 4.46 -42.34 -25.68
C LEU A 3 5.54 -41.24 -25.71
N ALA A 4 5.13 -39.99 -25.42
CA ALA A 4 6.07 -38.91 -25.13
C ALA A 4 6.36 -38.93 -23.62
N ALA A 5 7.55 -39.37 -23.23
CA ALA A 5 8.05 -39.21 -21.87
C ALA A 5 8.81 -37.88 -21.78
N VAL A 6 8.25 -36.95 -21.01
CA VAL A 6 8.88 -35.67 -20.63
C VAL A 6 9.84 -35.95 -19.48
N LEU A 7 11.14 -35.72 -19.70
CA LEU A 7 12.18 -35.75 -18.66
C LEU A 7 12.43 -34.33 -18.16
N LEU A 8 11.91 -34.02 -16.96
CA LEU A 8 12.32 -32.89 -16.15
C LEU A 8 13.65 -33.24 -15.47
N LEU A 9 14.76 -32.66 -15.92
CA LEU A 9 16.04 -32.70 -15.20
C LEU A 9 16.10 -31.53 -14.22
N GLY A 10 15.71 -31.79 -12.98
CA GLY A 10 15.98 -30.93 -11.83
C GLY A 10 17.37 -31.21 -11.25
N GLY A 11 18.17 -30.15 -11.11
CA GLY A 11 19.29 -29.96 -10.18
C GLY A 11 20.21 -31.13 -9.84
N LEU A 12 21.37 -31.20 -10.49
CA LEU A 12 22.55 -31.89 -9.95
C LEU A 12 23.42 -30.86 -9.22
N SER A 13 23.54 -30.97 -7.90
CA SER A 13 24.60 -30.32 -7.13
C SER A 13 25.91 -31.08 -7.32
N THR A 14 26.99 -30.33 -7.51
CA THR A 14 28.33 -30.80 -7.88
C THR A 14 29.04 -31.60 -6.78
N GLY A 15 29.69 -32.70 -7.16
CA GLY A 15 30.60 -33.44 -6.28
C GLY A 15 31.11 -34.74 -6.89
N ALA A 16 32.29 -34.67 -7.52
CA ALA A 16 33.16 -35.77 -7.95
C ALA A 16 32.63 -36.73 -9.04
N PHE A 17 33.12 -36.56 -10.28
CA PHE A 17 33.71 -37.59 -11.13
C PHE A 17 34.07 -36.93 -12.47
N GLY A 18 35.34 -36.55 -12.63
CA GLY A 18 35.87 -36.11 -13.92
C GLY A 18 36.27 -37.31 -14.75
N GLN A 19 35.46 -37.65 -15.76
CA GLN A 19 35.89 -38.35 -16.96
C GLN A 19 35.02 -37.85 -18.12
N ASP A 20 35.66 -37.39 -19.20
CA ASP A 20 35.02 -36.88 -20.42
C ASP A 20 34.09 -37.95 -21.03
N LEU A 21 32.78 -37.81 -20.85
CA LEU A 21 31.79 -38.56 -21.62
C LEU A 21 31.64 -37.93 -23.00
N ARG A 22 32.44 -38.39 -23.97
CA ARG A 22 32.12 -38.18 -25.39
C ARG A 22 31.02 -39.15 -25.79
N LEU A 23 29.81 -38.62 -26.01
CA LEU A 23 28.69 -39.35 -26.58
C LEU A 23 28.89 -39.48 -28.09
N ASP A 24 29.16 -40.69 -28.56
CA ASP A 24 29.15 -41.06 -29.97
C ASP A 24 27.75 -41.56 -30.33
N PHE A 25 27.04 -40.78 -31.14
CA PHE A 25 25.65 -41.04 -31.54
C PHE A 25 25.53 -41.92 -32.79
N ASP A 26 26.65 -42.29 -33.43
CA ASP A 26 26.65 -43.07 -34.66
C ASP A 26 26.81 -44.59 -34.43
N ASN A 27 26.88 -45.05 -33.17
CA ASN A 27 27.02 -46.48 -32.84
C ASN A 27 25.94 -46.98 -31.86
N PRO A 28 25.00 -47.85 -32.29
CA PRO A 28 23.88 -48.30 -31.46
C PRO A 28 24.25 -49.22 -30.29
N SER A 29 25.50 -49.68 -30.17
CA SER A 29 25.96 -50.51 -29.04
C SER A 29 26.32 -49.71 -27.78
N SER A 30 26.41 -48.38 -27.85
CA SER A 30 26.83 -47.52 -26.72
C SER A 30 25.69 -47.23 -25.73
N SER A 31 24.44 -47.26 -26.18
CA SER A 31 23.27 -46.90 -25.37
C SER A 31 22.84 -48.03 -24.41
N GLU A 32 22.89 -49.29 -24.85
CA GLU A 32 22.60 -50.44 -23.97
C GLU A 32 23.67 -50.61 -22.88
N ASP A 33 24.93 -50.35 -23.22
CA ASP A 33 26.05 -50.47 -22.28
C ASP A 33 26.04 -49.32 -21.25
N LEU A 34 25.56 -48.13 -21.65
CA LEU A 34 25.29 -47.00 -20.76
C LEU A 34 24.13 -47.32 -19.80
N PHE A 35 23.04 -47.89 -20.30
CA PHE A 35 21.89 -48.31 -19.47
C PHE A 35 22.26 -49.41 -18.47
N LYS A 36 23.09 -50.38 -18.87
CA LYS A 36 23.62 -51.42 -17.96
C LYS A 36 24.55 -50.85 -16.89
N ARG A 37 25.39 -49.84 -17.22
CA ARG A 37 26.27 -49.17 -16.25
C ARG A 37 25.51 -48.30 -15.26
N ILE A 38 24.46 -47.60 -15.71
CA ILE A 38 23.57 -46.81 -14.83
C ILE A 38 22.79 -47.73 -13.88
N THR A 39 22.31 -48.87 -14.35
CA THR A 39 21.55 -49.83 -13.53
C THR A 39 22.43 -50.68 -12.60
N ALA A 40 23.69 -50.96 -12.96
CA ALA A 40 24.64 -51.70 -12.10
C ALA A 40 25.22 -50.86 -10.95
N SER A 41 25.18 -49.52 -11.04
CA SER A 41 25.61 -48.57 -10.00
C SER A 41 24.48 -48.15 -9.04
N ALA A 42 23.23 -48.46 -9.39
CA ALA A 42 22.04 -48.15 -8.59
C ALA A 42 21.87 -49.13 -7.40
N GLY A 43 22.83 -49.12 -6.47
CA GLY A 43 22.61 -49.65 -5.13
C GLY A 43 21.49 -48.88 -4.44
N SER A 44 20.39 -49.57 -4.14
CA SER A 44 19.27 -49.17 -3.27
C SER A 44 19.08 -47.67 -3.02
N PHE A 45 18.73 -46.90 -4.05
CA PHE A 45 18.08 -45.61 -3.82
C PHE A 45 16.64 -45.90 -3.41
N LYS A 46 16.36 -45.90 -2.11
CA LYS A 46 15.00 -45.66 -1.62
C LYS A 46 14.64 -44.23 -2.06
N PRO A 47 13.60 -44.01 -2.88
CA PRO A 47 13.10 -42.67 -3.08
C PRO A 47 12.61 -42.17 -1.72
N SER A 48 13.33 -41.22 -1.12
CA SER A 48 12.80 -40.48 0.03
C SER A 48 11.53 -39.79 -0.43
N ALA A 49 10.47 -39.91 0.35
CA ALA A 49 9.23 -39.18 0.10
C ALA A 49 9.55 -37.70 -0.16
N PRO A 50 8.86 -37.01 -1.11
CA PRO A 50 9.02 -35.57 -1.25
C PRO A 50 8.82 -34.93 0.13
N PRO A 51 9.66 -33.96 0.54
CA PRO A 51 9.51 -33.33 1.84
C PRO A 51 8.07 -32.86 1.97
N LEU A 52 7.44 -33.19 3.11
CA LEU A 52 6.14 -32.64 3.45
C LEU A 52 6.26 -31.11 3.35
N MET A 53 5.26 -30.41 2.81
CA MET A 53 5.31 -28.94 2.68
C MET A 53 5.60 -28.22 4.02
N SER A 54 5.49 -28.92 5.16
CA SER A 54 5.89 -28.49 6.50
C SER A 54 7.40 -28.35 6.74
N ASP A 55 8.25 -28.90 5.87
CA ASP A 55 9.71 -28.97 6.09
C ASP A 55 10.49 -27.89 5.33
N LEU A 56 9.80 -27.06 4.53
CA LEU A 56 10.42 -25.91 3.88
C LEU A 56 10.47 -24.73 4.85
N ALA A 57 11.66 -24.15 5.01
CA ALA A 57 11.82 -22.90 5.76
C ALA A 57 10.85 -21.82 5.24
N PRO A 58 10.29 -20.96 6.11
CA PRO A 58 9.39 -19.89 5.68
C PRO A 58 10.11 -18.98 4.69
N ALA A 59 9.33 -18.35 3.79
CA ALA A 59 9.84 -17.32 2.90
C ALA A 59 10.37 -16.13 3.71
N GLU A 60 11.19 -15.26 3.11
CA GLU A 60 11.55 -14.01 3.77
C GLU A 60 10.36 -13.04 3.76
N TRP A 61 9.63 -12.94 2.64
CA TRP A 61 8.43 -12.10 2.51
C TRP A 61 7.21 -12.85 1.96
N THR A 62 6.04 -12.53 2.51
CA THR A 62 4.75 -12.72 1.85
C THR A 62 4.12 -11.35 1.58
N VAL A 63 3.98 -11.01 0.31
CA VAL A 63 3.28 -9.84 -0.22
C VAL A 63 1.83 -10.24 -0.48
N MET A 64 0.91 -9.61 0.22
CA MET A 64 -0.53 -9.83 0.14
C MET A 64 -1.17 -8.61 -0.51
N VAL A 65 -1.80 -8.78 -1.67
CA VAL A 65 -2.53 -7.70 -2.35
C VAL A 65 -4.02 -8.01 -2.29
N TYR A 66 -4.75 -7.21 -1.52
CA TYR A 66 -6.20 -7.26 -1.44
C TYR A 66 -6.77 -6.28 -2.47
N LEU A 67 -7.13 -6.83 -3.63
CA LEU A 67 -7.45 -6.08 -4.84
C LEU A 67 -8.98 -6.01 -5.00
N ASN A 68 -9.57 -4.98 -4.39
CA ASN A 68 -11.00 -4.73 -4.46
C ASN A 68 -11.34 -3.87 -5.67
N ALA A 69 -11.73 -4.54 -6.75
CA ALA A 69 -12.19 -3.94 -8.00
C ALA A 69 -13.72 -4.07 -8.16
N LYS A 70 -14.46 -4.16 -7.05
CA LYS A 70 -15.93 -4.14 -7.04
C LYS A 70 -16.47 -2.71 -7.09
N ASN A 71 -15.92 -1.92 -7.98
CA ASN A 71 -16.25 -0.52 -8.25
C ASN A 71 -15.80 -0.15 -9.67
N ASP A 72 -15.79 1.12 -10.00
CA ASP A 72 -15.40 1.65 -11.31
C ASP A 72 -13.91 1.49 -11.65
N LEU A 73 -13.06 1.00 -10.74
CA LEU A 73 -11.66 0.65 -11.02
C LEU A 73 -11.48 -0.79 -11.56
N GLU A 74 -12.57 -1.52 -11.89
CA GLU A 74 -12.51 -2.92 -12.38
C GLU A 74 -11.51 -3.12 -13.54
N GLU A 75 -11.37 -2.13 -14.43
CA GLU A 75 -10.48 -2.22 -15.59
C GLU A 75 -8.99 -2.09 -15.27
N ASN A 76 -8.63 -1.49 -14.13
CA ASN A 76 -7.24 -1.31 -13.69
C ASN A 76 -6.67 -2.55 -12.97
N ALA A 77 -7.54 -3.41 -12.45
CA ALA A 77 -7.14 -4.57 -11.66
C ALA A 77 -6.33 -5.63 -12.43
N ALA A 78 -6.68 -5.87 -13.70
CA ALA A 78 -5.99 -6.88 -14.52
C ALA A 78 -4.58 -6.44 -14.95
N PRO A 79 -4.36 -5.19 -15.41
CA PRO A 79 -3.02 -4.64 -15.62
C PRO A 79 -2.09 -4.84 -14.42
N ASP A 80 -2.52 -4.49 -13.20
CA ASP A 80 -1.68 -4.63 -12.00
C ASP A 80 -1.28 -6.07 -11.71
N ILE A 81 -2.19 -7.02 -11.89
CA ILE A 81 -1.86 -8.44 -11.72
C ILE A 81 -0.85 -8.88 -12.80
N ASN A 82 -1.02 -8.44 -14.04
CA ASN A 82 -0.08 -8.75 -15.12
C ASN A 82 1.30 -8.11 -14.85
N GLU A 83 1.37 -6.93 -14.22
CA GLU A 83 2.64 -6.36 -13.72
C GLU A 83 3.30 -7.28 -12.67
N MET A 84 2.51 -7.78 -11.71
CA MET A 84 3.02 -8.73 -10.72
C MET A 84 3.51 -10.03 -11.36
N GLU A 85 2.82 -10.53 -12.39
CA GLU A 85 3.17 -11.75 -13.14
C GLU A 85 4.47 -11.62 -13.96
N ARG A 86 4.91 -10.41 -14.32
CA ARG A 86 6.23 -10.22 -14.94
C ARG A 86 7.39 -10.68 -14.07
N VAL A 87 7.17 -10.73 -12.75
CA VAL A 87 8.16 -11.16 -11.75
C VAL A 87 7.77 -12.49 -11.13
N GLY A 88 6.53 -12.60 -10.67
CA GLY A 88 5.98 -13.77 -10.00
C GLY A 88 6.55 -14.05 -8.60
N SER A 89 6.02 -15.08 -7.96
CA SER A 89 6.51 -15.59 -6.70
C SER A 89 7.82 -16.38 -6.86
N THR A 90 8.72 -16.25 -5.88
CA THR A 90 9.98 -16.99 -5.78
C THR A 90 9.98 -17.94 -4.56
N ARG A 91 11.13 -18.56 -4.25
CA ARG A 91 11.30 -19.32 -3.00
C ARG A 91 11.20 -18.41 -1.77
N ASP A 92 11.83 -17.24 -1.83
CA ASP A 92 12.00 -16.32 -0.69
C ASP A 92 10.96 -15.19 -0.64
N VAL A 93 10.19 -14.98 -1.72
CA VAL A 93 9.13 -13.98 -1.79
C VAL A 93 7.88 -14.64 -2.37
N LYS A 94 6.78 -14.65 -1.61
CA LYS A 94 5.46 -15.09 -2.09
C LYS A 94 4.60 -13.87 -2.39
N VAL A 95 3.97 -13.84 -3.55
CA VAL A 95 3.02 -12.79 -3.94
C VAL A 95 1.66 -13.44 -4.09
N VAL A 96 0.71 -13.02 -3.26
CA VAL A 96 -0.65 -13.56 -3.24
C VAL A 96 -1.66 -12.43 -3.41
N VAL A 97 -2.65 -12.68 -4.25
CA VAL A 97 -3.67 -11.70 -4.60
C VAL A 97 -5.05 -12.27 -4.30
N GLU A 98 -5.91 -11.48 -3.66
CA GLU A 98 -7.35 -11.70 -3.71
C GLU A 98 -7.97 -10.64 -4.61
N LEU A 99 -8.50 -11.06 -5.76
CA LEU A 99 -9.19 -10.21 -6.72
C LEU A 99 -10.69 -10.44 -6.63
N ALA A 100 -11.48 -9.38 -6.48
CA ALA A 100 -12.92 -9.40 -6.72
C ALA A 100 -13.30 -8.27 -7.69
N THR A 101 -14.28 -8.52 -8.56
CA THR A 101 -14.72 -7.58 -9.58
C THR A 101 -16.23 -7.41 -9.57
N VAL A 102 -16.78 -6.34 -10.18
CA VAL A 102 -18.21 -5.97 -10.09
C VAL A 102 -19.14 -7.13 -10.47
N LYS A 103 -18.80 -7.90 -11.50
CA LYS A 103 -19.62 -9.01 -12.00
C LYS A 103 -19.23 -10.39 -11.44
N GLY A 104 -18.27 -10.44 -10.51
CA GLY A 104 -17.63 -11.67 -10.06
C GLY A 104 -17.59 -11.85 -8.54
N GLY A 105 -17.43 -13.10 -8.12
CA GLY A 105 -16.94 -13.40 -6.77
C GLY A 105 -15.43 -13.14 -6.63
N ALA A 106 -14.87 -13.40 -5.46
CA ALA A 106 -13.43 -13.30 -5.25
C ALA A 106 -12.67 -14.55 -5.74
N LYS A 107 -11.43 -14.32 -6.18
CA LYS A 107 -10.46 -15.36 -6.51
C LYS A 107 -9.16 -15.08 -5.76
N ARG A 108 -8.65 -16.08 -5.05
CA ARG A 108 -7.31 -16.02 -4.46
C ARG A 108 -6.31 -16.72 -5.36
N MET A 109 -5.18 -16.07 -5.62
CA MET A 109 -4.15 -16.53 -6.54
C MET A 109 -2.78 -16.48 -5.87
N LEU A 110 -1.92 -17.43 -6.21
CA LEU A 110 -0.47 -17.29 -6.01
C LEU A 110 0.09 -16.82 -7.33
N ILE A 111 0.71 -15.65 -7.35
CA ILE A 111 1.17 -15.04 -8.59
C ILE A 111 2.34 -15.85 -9.14
N GLY A 112 2.13 -16.41 -10.33
CA GLY A 112 3.12 -17.11 -11.13
C GLY A 112 3.84 -16.15 -12.05
N LYS A 113 5.07 -16.48 -12.44
CA LYS A 113 5.77 -15.69 -13.46
C LYS A 113 5.26 -16.09 -14.83
N ASP A 114 4.88 -15.12 -15.64
CA ASP A 114 4.68 -15.30 -17.08
C ASP A 114 5.13 -14.08 -17.89
N ALA A 115 4.84 -14.09 -19.19
CA ALA A 115 5.27 -13.08 -20.14
C ALA A 115 4.11 -12.51 -20.98
N ASP A 116 2.86 -12.90 -20.70
CA ASP A 116 1.66 -12.39 -21.36
C ASP A 116 1.20 -11.12 -20.63
N PRO A 117 1.36 -9.92 -21.22
CA PRO A 117 0.99 -8.68 -20.54
C PRO A 117 -0.53 -8.45 -20.51
N GLU A 118 -1.33 -9.29 -21.17
CA GLU A 118 -2.76 -9.09 -21.39
C GLU A 118 -3.64 -10.08 -20.61
N LYS A 119 -3.07 -11.16 -20.08
CA LYS A 119 -3.84 -12.25 -19.47
C LYS A 119 -3.27 -12.71 -18.15
N ILE A 120 -4.13 -12.70 -17.14
CA ILE A 120 -3.87 -13.34 -15.86
C ILE A 120 -3.76 -14.85 -16.06
N THR A 121 -2.56 -15.41 -15.91
CA THR A 121 -2.31 -16.86 -16.03
C THR A 121 -2.15 -17.56 -14.69
N SER A 122 -2.04 -16.79 -13.60
CA SER A 122 -1.79 -17.30 -12.25
C SER A 122 -2.83 -18.31 -11.78
N PRO A 123 -2.39 -19.39 -11.11
CA PRO A 123 -3.30 -20.43 -10.63
C PRO A 123 -4.24 -19.89 -9.54
N VAL A 124 -5.53 -20.09 -9.75
CA VAL A 124 -6.57 -19.82 -8.74
C VAL A 124 -6.55 -20.93 -7.68
N ILE A 125 -6.33 -20.53 -6.42
CA ILE A 125 -6.26 -21.42 -5.26
C ILE A 125 -7.63 -21.59 -4.62
N GLU A 126 -8.38 -20.49 -4.51
CA GLU A 126 -9.68 -20.45 -3.83
C GLU A 126 -10.62 -19.52 -4.60
N ARG A 127 -11.92 -19.87 -4.60
CA ARG A 127 -12.99 -19.06 -5.20
C ARG A 127 -14.09 -18.86 -4.18
N SER A 128 -14.53 -17.62 -4.05
CA SER A 128 -15.64 -17.26 -3.18
C SER A 128 -16.73 -16.61 -4.04
N PRO A 129 -17.89 -17.25 -4.23
CA PRO A 129 -18.88 -16.80 -5.22
C PRO A 129 -19.52 -15.46 -4.89
N ARG A 130 -19.58 -15.09 -3.61
CA ARG A 130 -20.04 -13.79 -3.12
C ARG A 130 -19.17 -13.38 -1.96
N VAL A 131 -18.63 -12.18 -2.04
CA VAL A 131 -17.85 -11.54 -0.98
C VAL A 131 -18.22 -10.07 -0.92
N ASP A 132 -18.06 -9.50 0.26
CA ASP A 132 -18.07 -8.07 0.45
C ASP A 132 -16.64 -7.63 0.72
N MET A 133 -16.04 -6.94 -0.24
CA MET A 133 -14.66 -6.53 -0.11
C MET A 133 -14.48 -5.30 0.79
N GLY A 134 -15.56 -4.60 1.13
CA GLY A 134 -15.59 -3.53 2.12
C GLY A 134 -15.82 -4.02 3.55
N ASP A 135 -16.06 -5.33 3.78
CA ASP A 135 -16.13 -5.89 5.13
C ASP A 135 -14.71 -6.16 5.68
N TRP A 136 -14.33 -5.44 6.73
CA TRP A 136 -13.02 -5.60 7.37
C TRP A 136 -12.74 -7.02 7.86
N ARG A 137 -13.78 -7.82 8.13
CA ARG A 137 -13.62 -9.24 8.50
C ARG A 137 -13.10 -10.05 7.32
N HIS A 138 -13.52 -9.74 6.10
CA HIS A 138 -13.05 -10.39 4.89
C HIS A 138 -11.58 -10.06 4.62
N LEU A 139 -11.19 -8.79 4.77
CA LEU A 139 -9.79 -8.35 4.73
C LEU A 139 -8.92 -9.10 5.75
N ARG A 140 -9.39 -9.21 7.00
CA ARG A 140 -8.72 -10.00 8.05
C ARG A 140 -8.58 -11.46 7.64
N ASP A 141 -9.64 -12.06 7.11
CA ASP A 141 -9.66 -13.48 6.74
C ASP A 141 -8.73 -13.77 5.57
N PHE A 142 -8.61 -12.86 4.60
CA PHE A 142 -7.59 -12.89 3.56
C PHE A 142 -6.18 -12.89 4.16
N GLY A 143 -5.87 -11.93 5.04
CA GLY A 143 -4.55 -11.82 5.66
C GLY A 143 -4.19 -13.07 6.47
N ARG A 144 -5.13 -13.61 7.25
CA ARG A 144 -4.94 -14.86 8.01
C ARG A 144 -4.73 -16.06 7.10
N TRP A 145 -5.51 -16.16 6.04
CA TRP A 145 -5.37 -17.21 5.03
C TRP A 145 -3.98 -17.16 4.39
N ALA A 146 -3.53 -15.98 3.97
CA ALA A 146 -2.25 -15.78 3.32
C ALA A 146 -1.09 -16.17 4.25
N LYS A 147 -1.08 -15.67 5.49
CA LYS A 147 -0.07 -16.03 6.51
C LYS A 147 -0.01 -17.53 6.79
N LYS A 148 -1.17 -18.19 6.86
CA LYS A 148 -1.26 -19.63 7.11
C LYS A 148 -0.78 -20.45 5.92
N ARG A 149 -1.16 -20.06 4.70
CA ARG A 149 -0.88 -20.82 3.48
C ARG A 149 0.54 -20.58 2.96
N PHE A 150 1.06 -19.38 3.18
CA PHE A 150 2.36 -18.90 2.71
C PHE A 150 3.12 -18.25 3.88
N PRO A 151 3.63 -19.05 4.83
CA PRO A 151 4.34 -18.52 5.98
C PRO A 151 5.62 -17.83 5.54
N ALA A 152 5.84 -16.62 6.08
CA ALA A 152 7.04 -15.83 5.87
C ALA A 152 7.51 -15.18 7.17
N ARG A 153 8.74 -14.69 7.16
CA ARG A 153 9.30 -13.89 8.27
C ARG A 153 8.68 -12.50 8.33
N HIS A 154 8.44 -11.90 7.17
CA HIS A 154 7.86 -10.58 7.03
C HIS A 154 6.62 -10.59 6.12
N HIS A 155 5.71 -9.66 6.39
CA HIS A 155 4.43 -9.55 5.72
C HIS A 155 4.20 -8.11 5.25
N LEU A 156 3.92 -7.96 3.96
CA LEU A 156 3.41 -6.73 3.37
C LEU A 156 1.93 -6.95 3.02
N LEU A 157 1.05 -6.08 3.52
CA LEU A 157 -0.34 -6.02 3.08
C LEU A 157 -0.56 -4.75 2.26
N VAL A 158 -0.92 -4.92 1.00
CA VAL A 158 -1.40 -3.86 0.11
C VAL A 158 -2.92 -3.94 0.04
N VAL A 159 -3.60 -2.84 0.35
CA VAL A 159 -5.04 -2.69 0.09
C VAL A 159 -5.19 -1.76 -1.10
N TRP A 160 -5.73 -2.31 -2.19
CA TRP A 160 -5.92 -1.63 -3.46
C TRP A 160 -7.40 -1.38 -3.69
N SER A 161 -7.77 -0.11 -3.90
CA SER A 161 -9.12 0.36 -4.28
C SER A 161 -9.19 1.89 -4.23
N HIS A 162 -10.39 2.44 -4.20
CA HIS A 162 -10.64 3.79 -3.68
C HIS A 162 -10.25 3.95 -2.21
N GLY A 163 -9.89 5.18 -1.86
CA GLY A 163 -9.71 5.65 -0.49
C GLY A 163 -9.89 7.17 -0.42
N SER A 164 -10.29 7.66 0.74
CA SER A 164 -10.33 9.12 1.05
C SER A 164 -9.74 9.40 2.44
N GLY A 165 -8.75 8.60 2.84
CA GLY A 165 -8.13 8.69 4.15
C GLY A 165 -9.11 8.32 5.27
N TRP A 166 -9.21 9.17 6.30
CA TRP A 166 -10.20 8.97 7.35
C TRP A 166 -11.61 9.47 6.97
N ARG A 167 -11.81 10.00 5.76
CA ARG A 167 -13.10 10.50 5.22
C ARG A 167 -13.52 9.73 3.97
N PHE A 168 -14.79 9.81 3.58
CA PHE A 168 -15.42 9.39 2.32
C PHE A 168 -16.93 9.77 2.39
N LYS A 169 -17.66 9.83 1.28
CA LYS A 169 -19.11 10.07 1.25
C LYS A 169 -19.76 9.06 0.31
N VAL A 170 -20.78 8.34 0.77
CA VAL A 170 -21.58 7.39 -0.01
C VAL A 170 -23.05 7.69 0.23
N ASP A 171 -23.79 8.01 -0.83
CA ASP A 171 -25.27 8.06 -0.79
C ASP A 171 -25.84 8.85 0.43
N ASP A 172 -25.39 10.10 0.59
CA ASP A 172 -25.71 11.01 1.71
C ASP A 172 -25.24 10.58 3.12
N ALA A 173 -24.50 9.47 3.23
CA ALA A 173 -23.81 9.03 4.45
C ALA A 173 -22.29 9.17 4.32
N LEU A 174 -21.64 9.81 5.28
CA LEU A 174 -20.17 9.87 5.34
C LEU A 174 -19.63 8.48 5.74
N ALA A 175 -19.08 7.71 4.79
CA ALA A 175 -18.28 6.51 5.08
C ALA A 175 -16.80 6.92 5.20
N LYS A 176 -15.89 6.20 5.86
CA LYS A 176 -14.60 6.79 6.30
C LYS A 176 -13.42 5.84 6.13
N ALA A 177 -12.93 5.64 4.90
CA ALA A 177 -12.42 4.31 4.59
C ALA A 177 -11.58 4.15 3.32
N VAL A 178 -11.05 2.93 3.20
CA VAL A 178 -10.43 2.35 2.01
C VAL A 178 -11.23 1.12 1.56
N SER A 179 -11.03 0.65 0.34
CA SER A 179 -11.62 -0.60 -0.16
C SER A 179 -13.15 -0.56 -0.26
N GLY A 180 -13.66 0.35 -1.10
CA GLY A 180 -15.09 0.48 -1.38
C GLY A 180 -15.65 -0.62 -2.27
N ASP A 181 -16.78 -1.20 -1.86
CA ASP A 181 -17.55 -2.17 -2.66
C ASP A 181 -18.88 -1.53 -3.06
N ASP A 182 -19.05 -1.26 -4.36
CA ASP A 182 -20.21 -0.56 -4.90
C ASP A 182 -21.49 -1.40 -4.85
N GLU A 183 -21.39 -2.72 -4.79
CA GLU A 183 -22.54 -3.60 -4.66
C GLU A 183 -23.14 -3.50 -3.25
N THR A 184 -22.29 -3.47 -2.24
CA THR A 184 -22.71 -3.52 -0.83
C THR A 184 -22.74 -2.16 -0.16
N LYS A 185 -22.14 -1.14 -0.81
CA LYS A 185 -21.94 0.21 -0.27
C LYS A 185 -21.17 0.21 1.05
N ARG A 186 -20.34 -0.82 1.27
CA ARG A 186 -19.45 -0.93 2.44
C ARG A 186 -18.01 -0.62 2.07
N TYR A 187 -17.30 -0.14 3.07
CA TYR A 187 -15.90 0.26 2.98
C TYR A 187 -15.22 -0.12 4.31
N VAL A 188 -13.91 -0.39 4.28
CA VAL A 188 -13.14 -0.71 5.47
C VAL A 188 -12.78 0.59 6.19
N GLN A 189 -13.51 0.92 7.25
CA GLN A 189 -13.27 2.17 7.97
C GLN A 189 -11.93 2.17 8.72
N VAL A 190 -11.32 3.34 8.96
CA VAL A 190 -10.01 3.43 9.64
C VAL A 190 -9.96 2.67 11.00
N PRO A 191 -10.95 2.80 11.90
CA PRO A 191 -10.98 1.97 13.12
C PRO A 191 -11.18 0.47 12.84
N GLU A 192 -11.86 0.11 11.76
CA GLU A 192 -12.05 -1.28 11.34
C GLU A 192 -10.79 -1.86 10.69
N LEU A 193 -10.02 -1.06 9.96
CA LEU A 193 -8.70 -1.40 9.44
C LEU A 193 -7.76 -1.76 10.59
N ARG A 194 -7.73 -0.95 11.66
CA ARG A 194 -7.00 -1.30 12.90
C ARG A 194 -7.41 -2.66 13.45
N ARG A 195 -8.72 -2.93 13.53
CA ARG A 195 -9.23 -4.22 14.02
C ARG A 195 -8.85 -5.38 13.10
N ALA A 196 -8.94 -5.19 11.79
CA ALA A 196 -8.54 -6.20 10.81
C ALA A 196 -7.05 -6.55 10.97
N LEU A 197 -6.17 -5.54 11.02
CA LEU A 197 -4.74 -5.71 11.21
C LEU A 197 -4.40 -6.32 12.58
N GLN A 198 -5.10 -5.91 13.64
CA GLN A 198 -4.93 -6.49 14.98
C GLN A 198 -5.30 -7.98 14.98
N GLU A 199 -6.46 -8.33 14.42
CA GLU A 199 -6.94 -9.71 14.43
C GLU A 199 -6.18 -10.63 13.46
N LEU A 200 -5.58 -10.12 12.37
CA LEU A 200 -4.68 -10.91 11.54
C LEU A 200 -3.27 -11.07 12.13
N GLY A 201 -2.99 -10.40 13.26
CA GLY A 201 -1.71 -10.47 13.98
C GLY A 201 -0.63 -9.55 13.42
N GLY A 202 -0.99 -8.33 12.98
CA GLY A 202 -0.10 -7.29 12.50
C GLY A 202 0.56 -7.58 11.14
N VAL A 203 1.25 -6.60 10.57
CA VAL A 203 2.11 -6.74 9.39
C VAL A 203 3.39 -5.95 9.62
N ASP A 204 4.42 -6.22 8.84
CA ASP A 204 5.64 -5.43 8.87
C ASP A 204 5.42 -4.13 8.09
N VAL A 205 4.75 -4.22 6.94
CA VAL A 205 4.39 -3.07 6.11
C VAL A 205 2.90 -3.13 5.76
N TYR A 206 2.20 -2.03 6.01
CA TYR A 206 0.89 -1.77 5.44
C TYR A 206 1.05 -0.74 4.32
N ALA A 207 0.45 -1.00 3.16
CA ALA A 207 0.42 -0.05 2.07
C ALA A 207 -1.02 0.12 1.55
N SER A 208 -1.38 1.35 1.25
CA SER A 208 -2.61 1.66 0.54
C SER A 208 -2.27 2.08 -0.88
N ASP A 209 -2.69 1.25 -1.84
CA ASP A 209 -2.74 1.64 -3.24
C ASP A 209 -4.11 2.27 -3.49
N ALA A 210 -4.27 3.45 -2.87
CA ALA A 210 -5.53 4.18 -2.75
C ALA A 210 -5.25 5.65 -2.40
N CYS A 211 -6.16 6.54 -2.82
CA CYS A 211 -6.03 7.99 -2.62
C CYS A 211 -6.09 8.39 -1.14
N TYR A 212 -5.37 9.47 -0.79
CA TYR A 212 -5.46 10.19 0.50
C TYR A 212 -5.15 9.38 1.77
N MET A 213 -4.59 8.17 1.66
CA MET A 213 -4.36 7.30 2.82
C MET A 213 -3.14 7.67 3.66
N GLN A 214 -2.29 8.59 3.22
CA GLN A 214 -1.10 9.07 3.95
C GLN A 214 -1.44 10.21 4.91
N GLN A 215 -2.45 9.98 5.74
CA GLN A 215 -2.90 10.90 6.77
C GLN A 215 -2.40 10.44 8.15
N ALA A 216 -2.03 11.39 9.01
CA ALA A 216 -1.55 11.13 10.36
C ALA A 216 -2.57 10.33 11.17
N GLU A 217 -3.86 10.58 10.96
CA GLU A 217 -4.97 9.85 11.54
C GLU A 217 -4.97 8.37 11.20
N VAL A 218 -4.81 8.05 9.91
CA VAL A 218 -4.79 6.67 9.40
C VAL A 218 -3.57 5.95 9.97
N ALA A 219 -2.38 6.54 9.78
CA ALA A 219 -1.13 5.93 10.20
C ALA A 219 -1.07 5.74 11.72
N TYR A 220 -1.58 6.70 12.51
CA TYR A 220 -1.60 6.62 13.96
C TYR A 220 -2.59 5.59 14.49
N GLU A 221 -3.76 5.43 13.85
CA GLU A 221 -4.74 4.41 14.24
C GLU A 221 -4.14 3.00 14.13
N ILE A 222 -3.31 2.74 13.10
CA ILE A 222 -2.71 1.41 12.86
C ILE A 222 -1.26 1.25 13.33
N LYS A 223 -0.72 2.24 14.06
CA LYS A 223 0.72 2.32 14.39
C LYS A 223 1.26 1.11 15.15
N ASP A 224 0.40 0.42 15.90
CA ASP A 224 0.76 -0.73 16.74
C ASP A 224 0.58 -2.07 15.99
N GLN A 225 0.13 -2.02 14.72
CA GLN A 225 -0.13 -3.19 13.88
C GLN A 225 0.71 -3.20 12.59
N ALA A 226 1.45 -2.13 12.30
CA ALA A 226 2.39 -2.04 11.18
C ALA A 226 3.67 -1.33 11.65
N GLU A 227 4.86 -1.76 11.18
CA GLU A 227 6.12 -1.02 11.44
C GLU A 227 6.26 0.18 10.48
N VAL A 228 5.81 -0.01 9.25
CA VAL A 228 5.83 1.00 8.19
C VAL A 228 4.46 1.11 7.54
N VAL A 229 4.04 2.35 7.28
CA VAL A 229 2.85 2.66 6.48
C VAL A 229 3.29 3.36 5.20
N VAL A 230 2.75 2.93 4.07
CA VAL A 230 2.98 3.52 2.74
C VAL A 230 1.66 3.96 2.14
N GLY A 231 1.60 5.16 1.58
CA GLY A 231 0.40 5.72 0.99
C GLY A 231 0.62 7.09 0.37
N SER A 232 -0.44 7.65 -0.22
CA SER A 232 -0.44 8.97 -0.85
C SER A 232 -1.17 10.01 0.00
N GLU A 233 -0.64 11.23 0.05
CA GLU A 233 -1.35 12.39 0.62
C GLU A 233 -2.46 12.88 -0.32
N ALA A 234 -2.27 12.70 -1.63
CA ALA A 234 -3.16 13.15 -2.69
C ALA A 234 -3.88 11.99 -3.40
N MET A 235 -4.59 12.30 -4.49
CA MET A 235 -5.01 11.28 -5.46
C MET A 235 -3.81 10.53 -6.04
N VAL A 236 -4.03 9.26 -6.32
CA VAL A 236 -3.09 8.39 -7.04
C VAL A 236 -3.66 8.12 -8.42
N ASP A 237 -2.80 7.99 -9.41
CA ASP A 237 -3.19 7.54 -10.74
C ASP A 237 -3.90 6.16 -10.67
N PRO A 238 -4.94 5.90 -11.49
CA PRO A 238 -5.60 4.60 -11.54
C PRO A 238 -4.67 3.40 -11.83
N ASP A 239 -3.50 3.63 -12.45
CA ASP A 239 -2.45 2.62 -12.62
C ASP A 239 -1.75 2.22 -11.30
N GLY A 240 -1.99 2.94 -10.20
CA GLY A 240 -1.53 2.57 -8.87
C GLY A 240 -0.01 2.41 -8.71
N PHE A 241 0.40 1.38 -7.97
CA PHE A 241 1.80 1.06 -7.75
C PHE A 241 2.45 0.37 -8.95
N SER A 242 3.72 0.70 -9.22
CA SER A 242 4.52 -0.05 -10.21
C SER A 242 5.01 -1.38 -9.62
N TYR A 243 4.14 -2.40 -9.67
CA TYR A 243 4.33 -3.68 -8.99
C TYR A 243 5.53 -4.45 -9.52
N ASP A 244 5.75 -4.42 -10.84
CA ASP A 244 6.85 -5.17 -11.44
C ASP A 244 8.23 -4.62 -11.00
N LEU A 245 8.40 -3.29 -10.97
CA LEU A 245 9.62 -2.63 -10.50
C LEU A 245 9.89 -2.94 -9.01
N PHE A 246 8.86 -2.85 -8.18
CA PHE A 246 8.95 -3.20 -6.75
C PHE A 246 9.29 -4.66 -6.54
N LEU A 247 8.56 -5.59 -7.15
CA LEU A 247 8.75 -7.01 -6.96
C LEU A 247 10.11 -7.49 -7.51
N ARG A 248 10.61 -6.93 -8.61
CA ARG A 248 11.98 -7.21 -9.09
C ARG A 248 13.01 -6.87 -8.03
N ARG A 249 12.87 -5.71 -7.40
CA ARG A 249 13.78 -5.23 -6.35
C ARG A 249 13.71 -6.11 -5.10
N LEU A 250 12.51 -6.48 -4.66
CA LEU A 250 12.31 -7.35 -3.50
C LEU A 250 12.82 -8.77 -3.77
N ALA A 251 12.53 -9.34 -4.94
CA ALA A 251 13.02 -10.66 -5.33
C ALA A 251 14.55 -10.73 -5.42
N ALA A 252 15.21 -9.65 -5.86
CA ALA A 252 16.66 -9.56 -5.89
C ALA A 252 17.30 -9.40 -4.50
N ARG A 253 16.57 -8.86 -3.53
CA ARG A 253 17.03 -8.64 -2.15
C ARG A 253 15.94 -9.03 -1.14
N PRO A 254 15.65 -10.33 -0.98
CA PRO A 254 14.52 -10.77 -0.16
C PRO A 254 14.71 -10.51 1.34
N LYS A 255 15.92 -10.21 1.81
CA LYS A 255 16.21 -9.91 3.22
C LYS A 255 16.05 -8.43 3.59
N MET A 256 15.33 -7.65 2.79
CA MET A 256 15.02 -6.26 3.14
C MET A 256 14.24 -6.20 4.45
N SER A 257 14.60 -5.24 5.30
CA SER A 257 13.78 -4.83 6.45
C SER A 257 12.48 -4.15 6.01
N ALA A 258 11.51 -4.00 6.92
CA ALA A 258 10.26 -3.28 6.66
C ALA A 258 10.52 -1.85 6.14
N ALA A 259 11.46 -1.13 6.75
CA ALA A 259 11.86 0.20 6.32
C ALA A 259 12.45 0.21 4.89
N GLU A 260 13.24 -0.80 4.52
CA GLU A 260 13.76 -0.92 3.15
C GLU A 260 12.69 -1.29 2.14
N VAL A 261 11.69 -2.10 2.52
CA VAL A 261 10.53 -2.41 1.67
C VAL A 261 9.67 -1.17 1.45
N GLY A 262 9.39 -0.38 2.49
CA GLY A 262 8.69 0.89 2.35
C GLY A 262 9.40 1.87 1.40
N ARG A 263 10.73 2.03 1.56
CA ARG A 263 11.56 2.82 0.63
C ARG A 263 11.55 2.25 -0.79
N ALA A 264 11.55 0.92 -0.93
CA ALA A 264 11.50 0.27 -2.23
C ALA A 264 10.19 0.54 -2.97
N LEU A 265 9.04 0.53 -2.27
CA LEU A 265 7.74 0.90 -2.85
C LEU A 265 7.74 2.35 -3.35
N VAL A 266 8.14 3.30 -2.51
CA VAL A 266 8.23 4.73 -2.87
C VAL A 266 9.17 4.96 -4.04
N HIS A 267 10.32 4.31 -4.03
CA HIS A 267 11.29 4.40 -5.11
C HIS A 267 10.74 3.83 -6.43
N SER A 268 10.08 2.66 -6.40
CA SER A 268 9.49 2.07 -7.60
C SER A 268 8.38 2.92 -8.19
N PHE A 269 7.53 3.51 -7.34
CA PHE A 269 6.49 4.46 -7.75
C PHE A 269 7.09 5.67 -8.47
N ARG A 270 8.17 6.25 -7.92
CA ARG A 270 8.93 7.35 -8.55
C ARG A 270 9.48 6.96 -9.93
N MET A 271 9.99 5.74 -10.07
CA MET A 271 10.64 5.27 -11.30
C MET A 271 9.64 4.87 -12.40
N GLY A 272 8.43 4.46 -12.04
CA GLY A 272 7.40 4.11 -13.00
C GLY A 272 6.61 5.32 -13.52
N ALA A 273 6.76 6.49 -12.92
CA ALA A 273 5.97 7.68 -13.22
C ALA A 273 6.49 8.45 -14.45
N ASP A 274 5.58 8.82 -15.35
CA ASP A 274 5.76 10.00 -16.22
C ASP A 274 5.44 11.26 -15.37
N ASP A 275 6.36 12.23 -15.38
CA ASP A 275 6.64 13.25 -14.34
C ASP A 275 5.48 14.15 -13.86
N GLU A 276 4.36 14.23 -14.61
CA GLU A 276 3.36 15.29 -14.39
C GLU A 276 2.07 14.88 -13.64
N SER A 277 1.67 13.60 -13.58
CA SER A 277 0.30 13.25 -13.15
C SER A 277 0.14 12.25 -11.99
N ARG A 278 1.18 11.53 -11.55
CA ARG A 278 0.98 10.34 -10.69
C ARG A 278 0.59 10.58 -9.22
N GLY A 279 0.68 11.81 -8.70
CA GLY A 279 0.32 12.09 -7.31
C GLY A 279 1.52 12.10 -6.35
N THR A 280 1.32 11.61 -5.13
CA THR A 280 2.34 11.55 -4.07
C THR A 280 2.49 10.13 -3.54
N LEU A 281 3.65 9.76 -3.01
CA LEU A 281 3.77 8.54 -2.23
C LEU A 281 4.88 8.68 -1.19
N SER A 282 4.60 8.30 0.05
CA SER A 282 5.59 8.32 1.12
C SER A 282 5.56 7.01 1.92
N ALA A 283 6.65 6.75 2.63
CA ALA A 283 6.75 5.67 3.60
C ALA A 283 7.05 6.27 4.97
N VAL A 284 6.22 6.00 5.98
CA VAL A 284 6.39 6.53 7.34
C VAL A 284 6.63 5.44 8.37
N LYS A 285 7.52 5.73 9.32
CA LYS A 285 7.85 4.85 10.44
C LYS A 285 6.83 5.05 11.56
N THR A 286 6.04 4.03 11.87
CA THR A 286 4.93 4.16 12.82
C THR A 286 5.39 4.46 14.25
N SER A 287 6.57 3.97 14.65
CA SER A 287 7.14 4.25 15.96
C SER A 287 7.46 5.73 16.20
N ALA A 288 7.54 6.55 15.15
CA ALA A 288 7.79 7.98 15.24
C ALA A 288 6.50 8.82 15.35
N LEU A 289 5.33 8.22 15.14
CA LEU A 289 4.04 8.92 15.17
C LEU A 289 3.65 9.49 16.55
N PRO A 290 3.89 8.82 17.70
CA PRO A 290 3.61 9.42 19.01
C PRO A 290 4.36 10.73 19.25
N ARG A 291 5.60 10.83 18.77
CA ARG A 291 6.37 12.08 18.87
C ARG A 291 5.83 13.15 17.94
N LEU A 292 5.35 12.80 16.74
CA LEU A 292 4.66 13.76 15.87
C LEU A 292 3.42 14.32 16.57
N LEU A 293 2.57 13.45 17.14
CA LEU A 293 1.35 13.86 17.85
C LEU A 293 1.65 14.86 18.98
N SER A 294 2.67 14.58 19.79
CA SER A 294 3.11 15.48 20.87
C SER A 294 3.61 16.82 20.33
N LEU A 295 4.49 16.82 19.32
CA LEU A 295 5.03 18.06 18.76
C LEU A 295 3.93 18.93 18.12
N LEU A 296 3.02 18.31 17.39
CA LEU A 296 1.92 19.01 16.73
C LEU A 296 0.89 19.53 17.74
N SER A 297 0.65 18.77 18.81
CA SER A 297 -0.17 19.19 19.96
C SER A 297 0.41 20.42 20.64
N ASP A 298 1.70 20.40 20.96
CA ASP A 298 2.40 21.53 21.59
C ASP A 298 2.39 22.76 20.67
N PHE A 299 2.63 22.56 19.37
CA PHE A 299 2.63 23.63 18.39
C PHE A 299 1.25 24.28 18.25
N GLY A 300 0.20 23.48 18.06
CA GLY A 300 -1.17 23.97 17.94
C GLY A 300 -1.66 24.69 19.20
N ALA A 301 -1.42 24.10 20.38
CA ALA A 301 -1.80 24.71 21.66
C ALA A 301 -1.08 26.03 21.91
N HIS A 302 0.20 26.13 21.52
CA HIS A 302 0.98 27.35 21.66
C HIS A 302 0.52 28.45 20.70
N LEU A 303 0.23 28.12 19.43
CA LEU A 303 -0.38 29.06 18.47
C LEU A 303 -1.70 29.63 18.99
N GLN A 304 -2.55 28.77 19.56
CA GLN A 304 -3.82 29.15 20.16
C GLN A 304 -3.62 30.07 21.37
N THR A 305 -2.76 29.70 22.30
CA THR A 305 -2.52 30.43 23.55
C THR A 305 -1.93 31.82 23.30
N CYS A 306 -1.02 31.94 22.32
CA CYS A 306 -0.43 33.23 21.94
C CYS A 306 -1.31 34.07 21.01
N GLY A 307 -2.46 33.56 20.56
CA GLY A 307 -3.34 34.29 19.64
C GLY A 307 -2.69 34.55 18.28
N GLU A 308 -1.93 33.59 17.74
CA GLU A 308 -1.20 33.70 16.46
C GLU A 308 -2.12 33.60 15.23
N SER A 309 -3.33 34.17 15.32
CA SER A 309 -4.40 34.10 14.32
C SER A 309 -3.98 34.52 12.92
N ARG A 310 -3.13 35.56 12.81
CA ARG A 310 -2.61 36.03 11.51
C ARG A 310 -1.70 34.99 10.86
N ALA A 311 -0.84 34.36 11.65
CA ALA A 311 0.09 33.35 11.17
C ALA A 311 -0.66 32.10 10.70
N VAL A 312 -1.65 31.66 11.50
CA VAL A 312 -2.49 30.50 11.18
C VAL A 312 -3.32 30.75 9.93
N ARG A 313 -4.01 31.89 9.82
CA ARG A 313 -4.80 32.22 8.63
C ARG A 313 -3.94 32.22 7.36
N SER A 314 -2.80 32.91 7.39
CA SER A 314 -1.89 32.96 6.25
C SER A 314 -1.30 31.59 5.90
N ALA A 315 -1.12 30.70 6.89
CA ALA A 315 -0.66 29.35 6.65
C ALA A 315 -1.74 28.48 6.00
N LEU A 316 -2.99 28.57 6.47
CA LEU A 316 -4.11 27.83 5.89
C LEU A 316 -4.45 28.27 4.47
N GLU A 317 -4.24 29.55 4.13
CA GLU A 317 -4.43 30.07 2.76
C GLU A 317 -3.39 29.56 1.74
N GLY A 318 -2.22 29.08 2.20
CA GLY A 318 -1.10 28.75 1.32
C GLY A 318 -0.55 27.34 1.46
N VAL A 319 -1.05 26.56 2.41
CA VAL A 319 -0.57 25.19 2.64
C VAL A 319 -1.04 24.27 1.53
N ALA A 320 -0.28 23.21 1.29
CA ALA A 320 -0.66 22.15 0.38
C ALA A 320 -1.91 21.45 0.95
N GLU A 321 -3.01 21.58 0.22
CA GLU A 321 -4.32 21.04 0.54
C GLU A 321 -4.59 19.81 -0.33
N PHE A 322 -5.15 18.79 0.30
CA PHE A 322 -5.60 17.56 -0.32
C PHE A 322 -7.09 17.38 -0.02
N ASP A 323 -7.89 17.54 -1.05
CA ASP A 323 -9.35 17.53 -0.99
C ASP A 323 -9.90 16.75 -2.19
N ASP A 324 -10.89 15.90 -1.94
CA ASP A 324 -11.59 15.14 -2.99
C ASP A 324 -12.68 15.97 -3.69
N GLY A 325 -13.01 17.16 -3.17
CA GLY A 325 -13.87 18.15 -3.82
C GLY A 325 -15.36 17.81 -3.79
N ASP A 326 -15.75 16.73 -3.08
CA ASP A 326 -17.13 16.26 -3.01
C ASP A 326 -17.93 16.91 -1.86
N ASP A 327 -17.27 17.62 -0.93
CA ASP A 327 -17.92 18.38 0.15
C ASP A 327 -17.01 19.47 0.76
N ASP A 328 -16.97 20.65 0.09
CA ASP A 328 -16.17 21.84 0.48
C ASP A 328 -16.42 22.30 1.94
N ASP A 329 -17.52 21.87 2.59
CA ASP A 329 -17.90 22.31 3.93
C ASP A 329 -17.32 21.46 5.07
N LEU A 330 -16.92 20.21 4.81
CA LEU A 330 -16.56 19.27 5.89
C LEU A 330 -15.05 19.21 6.19
N GLY A 331 -14.22 19.91 5.41
CA GLY A 331 -12.77 20.08 5.57
C GLY A 331 -11.93 19.33 4.52
N TRP A 332 -10.63 19.27 4.74
CA TRP A 332 -9.62 18.72 3.84
C TRP A 332 -8.44 18.16 4.67
N ALA A 333 -7.42 17.60 4.02
CA ALA A 333 -6.17 17.23 4.68
C ALA A 333 -5.03 18.15 4.22
N MET A 334 -4.15 18.55 5.15
CA MET A 334 -3.08 19.49 4.87
C MET A 334 -1.71 18.88 5.17
N ASP A 335 -0.70 19.23 4.37
CA ASP A 335 0.67 18.80 4.65
C ASP A 335 1.18 19.39 5.98
N VAL A 336 1.64 18.51 6.88
CA VAL A 336 2.03 18.88 8.25
C VAL A 336 3.27 19.77 8.27
N ALA A 337 4.30 19.44 7.48
CA ALA A 337 5.56 20.16 7.49
C ALA A 337 5.43 21.54 6.82
N HIS A 338 4.64 21.62 5.76
CA HIS A 338 4.34 22.84 5.03
C HIS A 338 3.49 23.78 5.89
N PHE A 339 2.46 23.28 6.58
CA PHE A 339 1.69 24.07 7.55
C PHE A 339 2.63 24.70 8.60
N ALA A 340 3.48 23.88 9.24
CA ALA A 340 4.43 24.36 10.23
C ALA A 340 5.39 25.42 9.66
N ARG A 341 5.89 25.22 8.43
CA ARG A 341 6.76 26.18 7.73
C ARG A 341 6.07 27.52 7.55
N LEU A 342 4.86 27.53 6.97
CA LEU A 342 4.13 28.77 6.70
C LEU A 342 3.72 29.50 7.97
N ALA A 343 3.20 28.78 8.96
CA ALA A 343 2.81 29.37 10.24
C ALA A 343 4.02 30.00 10.94
N SER A 344 5.17 29.30 10.96
CA SER A 344 6.40 29.84 11.57
C SER A 344 6.93 31.11 10.89
N ALA A 345 6.77 31.22 9.56
CA ALA A 345 7.23 32.37 8.79
C ALA A 345 6.48 33.67 9.13
N LYS A 346 5.29 33.55 9.73
CA LYS A 346 4.43 34.69 10.13
C LYS A 346 4.19 34.78 11.63
N ALA A 347 4.62 33.79 12.41
CA ALA A 347 4.43 33.76 13.86
C ALA A 347 5.27 34.86 14.55
N ALA A 348 4.67 35.57 15.50
CA ALA A 348 5.37 36.55 16.31
C ALA A 348 6.22 35.87 17.40
N SER A 349 5.67 34.83 18.02
CA SER A 349 6.27 34.08 19.12
C SER A 349 7.52 33.30 18.70
N PRO A 350 8.69 33.54 19.35
CA PRO A 350 9.89 32.73 19.13
C PRO A 350 9.65 31.24 19.40
N ARG A 351 8.87 30.93 20.45
CA ARG A 351 8.54 29.56 20.82
C ARG A 351 7.69 28.86 19.76
N ALA A 352 6.78 29.57 19.09
CA ALA A 352 6.03 29.00 17.95
C ALA A 352 6.97 28.61 16.81
N ARG A 353 7.99 29.42 16.51
CA ARG A 353 9.00 29.13 15.47
C ARG A 353 9.86 27.92 15.85
N GLU A 354 10.25 27.78 17.10
CA GLU A 354 10.99 26.60 17.60
C GLU A 354 10.16 25.31 17.50
N LEU A 355 8.90 25.35 17.91
CA LEU A 355 7.99 24.20 17.85
C LEU A 355 7.74 23.78 16.39
N ALA A 356 7.50 24.74 15.50
CA ALA A 356 7.38 24.46 14.07
C ALA A 356 8.65 23.83 13.49
N ALA A 357 9.83 24.35 13.84
CA ALA A 357 11.11 23.76 13.41
C ALA A 357 11.27 22.32 13.92
N ALA A 358 10.83 22.03 15.15
CA ALA A 358 10.85 20.67 15.71
C ALA A 358 9.88 19.73 14.97
N VAL A 359 8.68 20.19 14.60
CA VAL A 359 7.74 19.43 13.74
C VAL A 359 8.38 19.10 12.40
N ILE A 360 8.92 20.11 11.69
CA ILE A 360 9.55 19.94 10.38
C ILE A 360 10.73 18.99 10.44
N ALA A 361 11.59 19.14 11.46
CA ALA A 361 12.74 18.26 11.65
C ALA A 361 12.31 16.81 11.89
N HIS A 362 11.34 16.59 12.79
CA HIS A 362 10.83 15.25 13.11
C HIS A 362 10.20 14.56 11.91
N VAL A 363 9.39 15.29 11.12
CA VAL A 363 8.81 14.76 9.87
C VAL A 363 9.91 14.30 8.93
N ARG A 364 10.95 15.12 8.71
CA ARG A 364 12.00 14.87 7.73
C ARG A 364 13.05 13.83 8.15
N SER A 365 13.42 13.75 9.42
CA SER A 365 14.55 12.93 9.86
C SER A 365 14.16 11.63 10.55
N GLU A 366 13.01 11.59 11.22
CA GLU A 366 12.61 10.45 12.06
C GLU A 366 11.38 9.72 11.55
N LEU A 367 10.39 10.46 11.02
CA LEU A 367 9.10 9.92 10.62
C LEU A 367 9.10 9.41 9.18
N VAL A 368 9.37 10.28 8.22
CA VAL A 368 9.27 9.97 6.79
C VAL A 368 10.56 9.29 6.35
N LEU A 369 10.44 8.03 5.95
CA LEU A 369 11.55 7.24 5.44
C LEU A 369 11.93 7.72 4.03
N ASP A 370 10.96 7.76 3.13
CA ASP A 370 11.12 8.26 1.76
C ASP A 370 9.83 8.98 1.34
N ASN A 371 9.96 9.94 0.44
CA ASN A 371 8.85 10.72 -0.09
C ASN A 371 9.08 10.99 -1.58
N THR A 372 8.03 10.86 -2.38
CA THR A 372 8.04 11.24 -3.78
C THR A 372 6.75 11.93 -4.16
N HIS A 373 6.83 12.82 -5.14
CA HIS A 373 5.71 13.63 -5.57
C HIS A 373 5.87 13.98 -7.05
N GLY A 374 4.76 14.13 -7.77
CA GLY A 374 4.74 14.72 -9.11
C GLY A 374 5.02 16.22 -9.07
N SER A 375 5.18 16.84 -10.25
CA SER A 375 5.49 18.28 -10.38
C SER A 375 4.42 19.21 -9.79
N GLY A 376 3.17 18.76 -9.65
CA GLY A 376 2.07 19.49 -9.02
C GLY A 376 2.10 19.53 -7.48
N PHE A 377 3.01 18.80 -6.84
CA PHE A 377 2.99 18.54 -5.39
C PHE A 377 4.32 18.91 -4.70
N LEU A 378 4.95 20.01 -5.13
CA LEU A 378 6.29 20.43 -4.66
C LEU A 378 6.37 20.76 -3.16
N ASP A 379 5.25 21.08 -2.54
CA ASP A 379 5.16 21.47 -1.13
C ASP A 379 4.73 20.31 -0.21
N THR A 380 4.89 19.06 -0.66
CA THR A 380 4.52 17.86 0.10
C THR A 380 5.68 17.28 0.89
N GLY A 381 5.41 16.97 2.15
CA GLY A 381 6.34 16.48 3.17
C GLY A 381 6.15 14.99 3.47
N GLY A 382 5.13 14.35 2.90
CA GLY A 382 4.88 12.92 3.01
C GLY A 382 3.91 12.52 4.13
N ILE A 383 3.24 13.47 4.80
CA ILE A 383 2.19 13.16 5.77
C ILE A 383 1.22 14.34 5.94
N ALA A 384 -0.05 14.06 5.68
CA ALA A 384 -1.13 15.03 5.81
C ALA A 384 -1.86 14.90 7.15
N VAL A 385 -2.63 15.92 7.55
CA VAL A 385 -3.48 15.91 8.75
C VAL A 385 -4.78 16.67 8.50
N TYR A 386 -5.88 16.26 9.13
CA TYR A 386 -7.16 16.92 8.97
C TYR A 386 -7.15 18.40 9.34
N MET A 387 -7.81 19.20 8.52
CA MET A 387 -8.17 20.58 8.80
C MET A 387 -9.55 20.90 8.23
N THR A 388 -10.25 21.87 8.82
CA THR A 388 -11.50 22.41 8.28
C THR A 388 -11.61 23.88 8.65
N GLN A 389 -12.27 24.66 7.79
CA GLN A 389 -12.52 26.08 8.02
C GLN A 389 -14.03 26.42 8.06
N CYS A 390 -14.90 25.43 7.84
CA CYS A 390 -16.36 25.61 7.77
C CYS A 390 -17.07 24.84 8.87
N ARG A 391 -16.96 23.50 8.84
CA ARG A 391 -17.67 22.60 9.76
C ARG A 391 -16.74 21.52 10.30
N TYR A 392 -16.74 21.39 11.63
CA TYR A 392 -16.08 20.30 12.33
C TYR A 392 -16.91 19.02 12.23
N ASP A 393 -16.31 17.93 11.78
CA ASP A 393 -16.93 16.62 11.86
C ASP A 393 -16.72 16.01 13.26
N PRO A 394 -17.76 15.92 14.13
CA PRO A 394 -17.64 15.38 15.49
C PRO A 394 -17.13 13.93 15.52
N ASP A 395 -17.26 13.27 14.40
CA ASP A 395 -17.03 11.86 14.23
C ASP A 395 -15.51 11.60 14.03
N TYR A 396 -14.71 12.66 13.84
CA TYR A 396 -13.25 12.69 14.02
C TYR A 396 -12.81 12.35 15.45
N ASP A 397 -13.63 12.66 16.47
CA ASP A 397 -13.32 12.38 17.88
C ASP A 397 -13.30 10.87 18.20
N ARG A 398 -13.67 10.03 17.23
CA ARG A 398 -13.59 8.56 17.31
C ARG A 398 -12.22 8.00 16.90
N LEU A 399 -11.29 8.81 16.40
CA LEU A 399 -9.96 8.35 15.99
C LEU A 399 -8.97 8.44 17.16
N ALA A 400 -8.02 7.51 17.22
CA ALA A 400 -6.97 7.49 18.24
C ALA A 400 -6.12 8.77 18.21
N TRP A 401 -5.79 9.26 17.03
CA TRP A 401 -5.08 10.55 16.85
C TRP A 401 -5.79 11.71 17.54
N SER A 402 -7.12 11.76 17.40
CA SER A 402 -7.97 12.79 17.99
C SER A 402 -8.07 12.65 19.50
N ARG A 403 -8.28 11.42 20.01
CA ARG A 403 -8.41 11.15 21.46
C ARG A 403 -7.12 11.35 22.25
N ASP A 404 -5.99 10.99 21.66
CA ASP A 404 -4.69 11.00 22.36
C ASP A 404 -4.00 12.37 22.28
N GLY A 405 -4.43 13.25 21.37
CA GLY A 405 -3.87 14.58 21.15
C GLY A 405 -4.83 15.72 21.46
N VAL A 406 -4.37 16.95 21.19
CA VAL A 406 -5.19 18.18 21.33
C VAL A 406 -5.53 18.82 19.98
N TRP A 407 -5.24 18.11 18.87
CA TRP A 407 -5.51 18.59 17.52
C TRP A 407 -6.98 19.03 17.29
N PRO A 408 -8.01 18.32 17.81
CA PRO A 408 -9.40 18.78 17.75
C PRO A 408 -9.63 20.19 18.31
N ALA A 409 -8.97 20.53 19.41
CA ALA A 409 -9.09 21.84 20.03
C ALA A 409 -8.45 22.92 19.15
N PHE A 410 -7.29 22.60 18.55
CA PHE A 410 -6.64 23.48 17.58
C PHE A 410 -7.49 23.71 16.34
N VAL A 411 -8.05 22.65 15.71
CA VAL A 411 -8.93 22.76 14.54
C VAL A 411 -10.13 23.66 14.85
N ARG A 412 -10.83 23.41 15.96
CA ARG A 412 -11.98 24.24 16.38
C ARG A 412 -11.60 25.69 16.63
N TRP A 413 -10.44 25.97 17.20
CA TRP A 413 -9.95 27.33 17.35
C TRP A 413 -9.58 27.96 16.00
N ALA A 414 -8.89 27.24 15.12
CA ALA A 414 -8.50 27.69 13.79
C ALA A 414 -9.71 28.15 12.97
N MET A 415 -10.83 27.42 13.04
CA MET A 415 -12.10 27.80 12.41
C MET A 415 -12.61 29.18 12.86
N THR A 416 -12.36 29.59 14.11
CA THR A 416 -12.79 30.91 14.62
C THR A 416 -11.93 32.07 14.13
N VAL A 417 -10.68 31.81 13.76
CA VAL A 417 -9.69 32.84 13.41
C VAL A 417 -9.39 32.90 11.91
N ALA A 418 -9.72 31.85 11.18
CA ALA A 418 -9.60 31.73 9.73
C ALA A 418 -10.85 31.07 9.11
N PRO A 419 -12.06 31.63 9.34
CA PRO A 419 -13.28 31.09 8.75
C PRO A 419 -13.21 31.22 7.23
N TYR A 420 -13.41 30.11 6.53
CA TYR A 420 -13.49 30.09 5.09
C TYR A 420 -14.47 29.01 4.69
N CYS A 421 -15.71 29.39 4.40
CA CYS A 421 -16.64 28.58 3.65
C CYS A 421 -16.38 28.86 2.18
N LYS A 422 -15.65 27.97 1.50
CA LYS A 422 -15.57 28.02 0.04
C LYS A 422 -17.02 27.95 -0.47
N PRO A 423 -17.53 28.93 -1.24
CA PRO A 423 -18.84 28.76 -1.85
C PRO A 423 -18.78 27.51 -2.73
N PRO A 424 -19.81 26.64 -2.70
CA PRO A 424 -19.79 25.38 -3.43
C PRO A 424 -19.39 25.65 -4.86
N ALA A 425 -18.42 24.88 -5.37
CA ALA A 425 -18.00 25.01 -6.76
C ALA A 425 -19.25 25.07 -7.67
N PRO A 426 -19.39 26.06 -8.57
CA PRO A 426 -20.55 26.14 -9.44
C PRO A 426 -20.62 24.83 -10.21
N ALA A 427 -21.74 24.11 -10.05
CA ALA A 427 -21.96 22.79 -10.64
C ALA A 427 -21.40 22.77 -12.06
N SER A 428 -20.28 22.06 -12.24
CA SER A 428 -19.68 21.94 -13.56
C SER A 428 -20.72 21.24 -14.41
N LYS A 429 -21.32 21.96 -15.37
CA LYS A 429 -22.17 21.33 -16.37
C LYS A 429 -21.41 20.12 -16.92
N PRO A 430 -22.02 18.93 -17.02
CA PRO A 430 -21.33 17.77 -17.54
C PRO A 430 -20.71 18.15 -18.87
N LYS A 431 -19.37 18.14 -18.93
CA LYS A 431 -18.65 18.27 -20.20
C LYS A 431 -18.93 16.97 -20.95
N THR A 432 -20.03 16.94 -21.69
CA THR A 432 -20.29 15.97 -22.75
C THR A 432 -19.29 16.21 -23.87
N LYS A 433 -18.01 15.87 -23.65
CA LYS A 433 -17.14 15.51 -24.76
C LYS A 433 -17.53 14.10 -25.16
N ARG A 434 -18.46 14.00 -26.10
CA ARG A 434 -18.53 12.85 -26.99
C ARG A 434 -17.13 12.70 -27.61
N LEU A 435 -16.34 11.74 -27.13
CA LEU A 435 -15.29 11.16 -27.96
C LEU A 435 -16.02 10.51 -29.13
N GLN A 436 -16.06 11.21 -30.26
CA GLN A 436 -16.37 10.56 -31.52
C GLN A 436 -15.14 9.71 -31.86
N LEU A 437 -15.30 8.40 -31.68
CA LEU A 437 -14.47 7.39 -32.32
C LEU A 437 -14.47 7.66 -33.83
N ARG A 438 -13.27 7.82 -34.39
CA ARG A 438 -12.96 7.49 -35.78
C ARG A 438 -11.78 6.55 -35.79
#